data_AF-A0A1E4CEG4-F1
#
_entry.id   AF-A0A1E4CEG4-F1
#
_cell.length_a   1.000
_cell.length_b   1.000
_cell.length_c   1.000
_cell.angle_alpha   90.00
_cell.angle_beta   90.00
_cell.angle_gamma   90.00
#
_symmetry.space_group_name_H-M   'P 1'
#
loop_
_entity.id
_entity.type
_entity.pdbx_description
1 polymer ?
#
loop_
_entity_poly.entity_id
_entity_poly.type
_entity_poly.pdbx_seq_one_letter_code
_entity_poly.pdbx_strand_id
1 'polypeptide(L)'
;MSTPAASSAFDARPLIEPADRATVRAYVRDLRASGRAPAPNIASRAVFAVLAVVAVLFVFGSTVIGVVGGMMTASGGGFSPFLIAPILVVVGVVAVLATALVRMFGARTGERWWRLDRFARANAMTWYPSVSNPPLPGMVFGIGHGRIASDVVRGERPRFVEFGNYVYRTGSGKNESTHRWGYVAVKLSTPLPNIVLDAVGNNRLFGSNLPAALEGSQRLSLEGDFDRFFTLYCPSGYEADALYLFTPDIMARFVDHAAALDVEIVDDWLFLYTPREASTLDPATWAWLFSVVAALLDKLAQWERWRDERLAAPATGAAVPARDAAGSAALPFAAPAASLGPPPGVAPEGRRLRRRVPWAAIIVIGAALLLMLFGPLGVFASIIENLSN
;
A
#
# COMPACT_ATOMS: atom_id res chain seq x y z
N MET A 1 -7.35 45.36 11.71
CA MET A 1 -7.29 44.28 12.73
C MET A 1 -7.04 42.99 11.99
N SER A 2 -5.79 42.55 11.95
CA SER A 2 -5.39 41.32 11.26
C SER A 2 -5.52 40.18 12.26
N THR A 3 -6.50 39.30 12.05
CA THR A 3 -6.63 38.05 12.79
C THR A 3 -5.29 37.30 12.71
N PRO A 4 -4.71 36.84 13.84
CA PRO A 4 -3.49 36.07 13.77
C PRO A 4 -3.81 34.80 12.98
N ALA A 5 -3.10 34.60 11.86
CA ALA A 5 -3.14 33.34 11.13
C ALA A 5 -2.75 32.25 12.12
N ALA A 6 -3.67 31.31 12.38
CA ALA A 6 -3.31 30.08 13.06
C ALA A 6 -2.08 29.51 12.35
N SER A 7 -0.95 29.41 13.06
CA SER A 7 0.26 28.80 12.51
C SER A 7 -0.12 27.40 12.07
N SER A 8 -0.23 27.17 10.76
CA SER A 8 -0.49 25.83 10.25
C SER A 8 0.65 24.93 10.71
N ALA A 9 0.33 23.78 11.30
CA ALA A 9 1.33 22.82 11.80
C ALA A 9 2.31 22.34 10.69
N PHE A 10 1.98 22.62 9.42
CA PHE A 10 2.78 22.34 8.24
C PHE A 10 2.50 23.40 7.14
N ASP A 11 3.41 23.56 6.17
CA ASP A 11 3.28 24.44 5.02
C ASP A 11 2.65 23.72 3.82
N ALA A 12 1.36 24.00 3.56
CA ALA A 12 0.61 23.42 2.44
C ALA A 12 0.69 24.24 1.14
N ARG A 13 1.24 25.45 1.16
CA ARG A 13 1.22 26.36 0.00
C ARG A 13 1.80 25.76 -1.28
N PRO A 14 2.90 24.97 -1.24
CA PRO A 14 3.45 24.34 -2.43
C PRO A 14 2.47 23.43 -3.20
N LEU A 15 1.43 22.90 -2.53
CA LEU A 15 0.45 22.03 -3.15
C LEU A 15 -0.51 22.79 -4.07
N ILE A 16 -0.83 24.05 -3.74
CA ILE A 16 -1.89 24.83 -4.40
C ILE A 16 -1.41 26.07 -5.16
N GLU A 17 -0.22 26.60 -4.85
CA GLU A 17 0.29 27.81 -5.49
C GLU A 17 0.40 27.64 -7.02
N PRO A 18 0.15 28.70 -7.82
CA PRO A 18 0.29 28.62 -9.27
C PRO A 18 1.68 28.09 -9.68
N ALA A 19 1.71 27.09 -10.56
CA ALA A 19 2.95 26.53 -11.08
C ALA A 19 3.30 27.16 -12.42
N ASP A 20 4.49 27.77 -12.52
CA ASP A 20 5.03 28.19 -13.81
C ASP A 20 5.44 26.97 -14.65
N ARG A 21 4.93 26.91 -15.88
CA ARG A 21 5.16 25.80 -16.81
C ARG A 21 6.63 25.66 -17.20
N ALA A 22 7.38 26.75 -17.30
CA ALA A 22 8.80 26.69 -17.65
C ALA A 22 9.61 26.04 -16.51
N THR A 23 9.33 26.46 -15.28
CA THR A 23 9.91 25.90 -14.06
C THR A 23 9.62 24.41 -13.89
N VAL A 24 8.35 24.00 -14.05
CA VAL A 24 7.96 22.58 -13.97
C VAL A 24 8.68 21.74 -15.05
N ARG A 25 8.81 22.26 -16.28
CA ARG A 25 9.51 21.54 -17.36
C ARG A 25 11.00 21.40 -17.08
N ALA A 26 11.64 22.44 -16.54
CA ALA A 26 13.04 22.39 -16.14
C ALA A 26 13.25 21.35 -15.03
N TYR A 27 12.40 21.37 -14.01
CA TYR A 27 12.41 20.39 -12.92
C TYR A 27 12.27 18.94 -13.43
N VAL A 28 11.27 18.68 -14.28
CA VAL A 28 11.04 17.33 -14.82
C VAL A 28 12.19 16.87 -15.71
N ARG A 29 12.87 17.79 -16.41
CA ARG A 29 14.06 17.47 -17.21
C ARG A 29 15.21 17.04 -16.30
N ASP A 30 15.45 17.78 -15.22
CA ASP A 30 16.47 17.47 -14.22
C ASP A 30 16.20 16.11 -13.54
N LEU A 31 14.95 15.89 -13.08
CA LEU A 31 14.53 14.63 -12.46
C LEU A 31 14.74 13.41 -13.38
N ARG A 32 14.57 13.58 -14.70
CA ARG A 32 14.85 12.54 -15.70
C ARG A 32 16.35 12.36 -15.93
N ALA A 33 17.10 13.46 -16.01
CA ALA A 33 18.55 13.42 -16.19
C ALA A 33 19.24 12.74 -15.00
N SER A 34 18.72 12.93 -13.78
CA SER A 34 19.22 12.28 -12.57
C SER A 34 18.80 10.81 -12.43
N GLY A 35 18.06 10.25 -13.39
CA GLY A 35 17.55 8.87 -13.34
C GLY A 35 16.50 8.60 -12.26
N ARG A 36 16.00 9.63 -11.56
CA ARG A 36 15.00 9.47 -10.49
C ARG A 36 13.58 9.34 -11.03
N ALA A 37 13.30 9.90 -12.20
CA ALA A 37 11.97 9.84 -12.79
C ALA A 37 11.58 8.38 -13.14
N PRO A 38 10.33 7.96 -12.87
CA PRO A 38 9.85 6.64 -13.23
C PRO A 38 9.92 6.43 -14.75
N ALA A 39 10.22 5.20 -15.15
CA ALA A 39 10.22 4.82 -16.57
C ALA A 39 8.84 5.12 -17.19
N PRO A 40 8.79 5.69 -18.40
CA PRO A 40 7.52 5.93 -19.06
C PRO A 40 6.80 4.60 -19.27
N ASN A 41 5.54 4.50 -18.84
CA ASN A 41 4.73 3.32 -19.09
C ASN A 41 4.35 3.25 -20.58
N ILE A 42 5.20 2.62 -21.38
CA ILE A 42 5.09 2.54 -22.84
C ILE A 42 3.76 1.90 -23.25
N ALA A 43 3.30 0.89 -22.52
CA ALA A 43 2.03 0.21 -22.78
C ALA A 43 0.83 1.17 -22.66
N SER A 44 0.79 2.01 -21.62
CA SER A 44 -0.30 3.00 -21.46
C SER A 44 -0.32 4.01 -22.61
N ARG A 45 0.86 4.46 -23.07
CA ARG A 45 0.98 5.37 -24.21
C ARG A 45 0.55 4.72 -25.52
N ALA A 46 0.88 3.44 -25.71
CA ALA A 46 0.42 2.66 -26.85
C ALA A 46 -1.11 2.52 -26.86
N VAL A 47 -1.74 2.22 -25.72
CA VAL A 47 -3.21 2.14 -25.62
C VAL A 47 -3.87 3.49 -25.96
N PHE A 48 -3.37 4.61 -25.43
CA PHE A 48 -3.89 5.93 -25.80
C PHE A 48 -3.70 6.24 -27.29
N ALA A 49 -2.57 5.85 -27.88
CA ALA A 49 -2.35 6.01 -29.31
C ALA A 49 -3.32 5.14 -30.14
N VAL A 50 -3.54 3.89 -29.74
CA VAL A 50 -4.51 2.98 -30.39
C VAL A 50 -5.94 3.53 -30.28
N LEU A 51 -6.35 4.00 -29.09
CA LEU A 51 -7.66 4.63 -28.91
C LEU A 51 -7.84 5.88 -29.76
N ALA A 52 -6.79 6.71 -29.89
CA ALA A 52 -6.82 7.87 -30.78
C ALA A 52 -6.94 7.45 -32.26
N VAL A 53 -6.22 6.42 -32.69
CA VAL A 53 -6.36 5.84 -34.04
C VAL A 53 -7.79 5.36 -34.27
N VAL A 54 -8.34 4.56 -33.36
CA VAL A 54 -9.69 3.99 -33.48
C VAL A 54 -10.75 5.09 -33.52
N ALA A 55 -10.63 6.11 -32.67
CA ALA A 55 -11.54 7.25 -32.67
C ALA A 55 -11.49 8.02 -34.00
N VAL A 56 -10.30 8.26 -34.55
CA VAL A 56 -10.16 8.93 -35.86
C VAL A 56 -10.71 8.05 -36.99
N LEU A 57 -10.44 6.75 -36.98
CA LEU A 57 -11.02 5.81 -37.96
C LEU A 57 -12.54 5.73 -37.86
N PHE A 58 -13.12 5.84 -36.67
CA PHE A 58 -14.56 5.85 -36.49
C PHE A 58 -15.20 7.15 -37.01
N VAL A 59 -14.58 8.30 -36.74
CA VAL A 59 -15.11 9.63 -37.14
C VAL A 59 -14.89 9.91 -38.62
N PHE A 60 -13.74 9.52 -39.17
CA PHE A 60 -13.33 9.87 -40.53
C PHE A 60 -13.29 8.67 -41.49
N GLY A 61 -13.45 7.43 -41.01
CA GLY A 61 -13.35 6.24 -41.85
C GLY A 61 -14.41 6.21 -42.94
N SER A 62 -15.65 6.62 -42.63
CA SER A 62 -16.71 6.73 -43.64
C SER A 62 -16.41 7.82 -44.69
N THR A 63 -15.82 8.94 -44.27
CA THR A 63 -15.37 10.01 -45.17
C THR A 63 -14.22 9.55 -46.07
N VAL A 64 -13.25 8.81 -45.52
CA VAL A 64 -12.13 8.24 -46.30
C VAL A 64 -12.64 7.22 -47.32
N ILE A 65 -13.52 6.31 -46.90
CA ILE A 65 -14.14 5.32 -47.79
C ILE A 65 -14.93 6.02 -48.91
N GLY A 66 -15.69 7.07 -48.58
CA GLY A 66 -16.46 7.85 -49.55
C GLY A 66 -15.58 8.58 -50.57
N VAL A 67 -14.50 9.23 -50.11
CA VAL A 67 -13.55 9.94 -50.98
C VAL A 67 -12.78 8.97 -51.88
N VAL A 68 -12.28 7.86 -51.32
CA VAL A 68 -11.57 6.82 -52.08
C VAL A 68 -12.49 6.17 -53.09
N GLY A 69 -13.72 5.79 -52.70
CA GLY A 69 -14.71 5.22 -53.59
C GLY A 69 -15.10 6.15 -54.74
N GLY A 70 -15.32 7.44 -54.44
CA GLY A 70 -15.61 8.45 -55.46
C GLY A 70 -14.43 8.73 -56.39
N MET A 71 -13.19 8.60 -55.92
CA MET A 71 -12.01 8.74 -56.78
C MET A 71 -11.77 7.51 -57.66
N MET A 72 -12.02 6.30 -57.18
CA MET A 72 -11.85 5.07 -57.98
C MET A 72 -12.84 4.96 -59.13
N THR A 73 -14.07 5.45 -58.94
CA THR A 73 -15.06 5.54 -60.03
C THR A 73 -14.70 6.62 -61.05
N ALA A 74 -14.08 7.72 -60.62
CA ALA A 74 -13.66 8.82 -61.48
C ALA A 74 -12.35 8.54 -62.26
N SER A 75 -11.43 7.74 -61.73
CA SER A 75 -10.10 7.50 -62.33
C SER A 75 -10.01 6.28 -63.24
N GLY A 76 -11.12 5.58 -63.49
CA GLY A 76 -11.13 4.39 -64.36
C GLY A 76 -10.29 3.22 -63.85
N GLY A 77 -10.00 3.15 -62.54
CA GLY A 77 -9.28 2.03 -61.92
C GLY A 77 -7.75 2.16 -61.82
N GLY A 78 -7.16 3.29 -62.24
CA GLY A 78 -5.71 3.53 -62.08
C GLY A 78 -5.32 3.90 -60.64
N PHE A 79 -4.16 3.41 -60.16
CA PHE A 79 -3.59 3.79 -58.87
C PHE A 79 -3.17 5.26 -58.89
N SER A 80 -3.89 6.11 -58.15
CA SER A 80 -3.63 7.54 -58.05
C SER A 80 -2.98 7.87 -56.69
N PRO A 81 -1.88 8.64 -56.63
CA PRO A 81 -1.25 9.05 -55.37
C PRO A 81 -2.22 9.80 -54.44
N PHE A 82 -3.24 10.44 -55.01
CA PHE A 82 -4.29 11.13 -54.28
C PHE A 82 -5.18 10.19 -53.44
N LEU A 83 -5.19 8.87 -53.70
CA LEU A 83 -5.85 7.88 -52.85
C LEU A 83 -5.16 7.70 -51.49
N ILE A 84 -3.87 8.04 -51.40
CA ILE A 84 -3.05 7.93 -50.19
C ILE A 84 -3.13 9.21 -49.34
N ALA A 85 -3.41 10.36 -49.97
CA ALA A 85 -3.53 11.66 -49.29
C ALA A 85 -4.49 11.67 -48.09
N PRO A 86 -5.74 11.15 -48.16
CA PRO A 86 -6.63 11.13 -47.00
C PRO A 86 -6.11 10.23 -45.87
N ILE A 87 -5.40 9.14 -46.20
CA ILE A 87 -4.77 8.26 -45.20
C ILE A 87 -3.64 9.00 -44.48
N LEU A 88 -2.78 9.73 -45.21
CA LEU A 88 -1.70 10.52 -44.61
C LEU A 88 -2.24 11.64 -43.71
N VAL A 89 -3.34 12.28 -44.09
CA VAL A 89 -4.01 13.29 -43.24
C VAL A 89 -4.51 12.66 -41.95
N VAL A 90 -5.18 11.50 -42.03
CA VAL A 90 -5.63 10.76 -40.84
C VAL A 90 -4.46 10.37 -39.93
N VAL A 91 -3.38 9.83 -40.50
CA VAL A 91 -2.16 9.49 -39.75
C VAL A 91 -1.55 10.73 -39.07
N GLY A 92 -1.49 11.86 -39.79
CA GLY A 92 -1.01 13.13 -39.25
C GLY A 92 -1.88 13.64 -38.08
N VAL A 93 -3.20 13.61 -38.23
CA VAL A 93 -4.15 14.01 -37.17
C VAL A 93 -4.02 13.11 -35.95
N VAL A 94 -3.96 11.79 -36.13
CA VAL A 94 -3.72 10.84 -35.04
C VAL A 94 -2.40 11.12 -34.33
N ALA A 95 -1.32 11.34 -35.08
CA ALA A 95 0.00 11.61 -34.51
C ALA A 95 -0.02 12.89 -33.67
N VAL A 96 -0.67 13.95 -34.14
CA VAL A 96 -0.84 15.21 -33.41
C VAL A 96 -1.67 14.99 -32.14
N LEU A 97 -2.83 14.33 -32.22
CA LEU A 97 -3.71 14.06 -31.09
C LEU A 97 -3.05 13.18 -30.03
N ALA A 98 -2.40 12.09 -30.44
CA ALA A 98 -1.66 11.21 -29.55
C ALA A 98 -0.52 11.96 -28.84
N THR A 99 0.23 12.79 -29.58
CA THR A 99 1.30 13.61 -29.00
C THR A 99 0.74 14.66 -28.03
N ALA A 100 -0.39 15.31 -28.36
CA ALA A 100 -1.05 16.27 -27.50
C ALA A 100 -1.55 15.62 -26.19
N LEU A 101 -2.17 14.44 -26.27
CA LEU A 101 -2.60 13.66 -25.11
C LEU A 101 -1.40 13.27 -24.23
N VAL A 102 -0.36 12.68 -24.82
CA VAL A 102 0.86 12.31 -24.08
C VAL A 102 1.50 13.52 -23.39
N ARG A 103 1.53 14.68 -24.06
CA ARG A 103 2.02 15.93 -23.47
C ARG A 103 1.12 16.45 -22.35
N MET A 104 -0.20 16.37 -22.50
CA MET A 104 -1.16 16.82 -21.50
C MET A 104 -1.09 15.98 -20.22
N PHE A 105 -1.11 14.65 -20.35
CA PHE A 105 -0.97 13.76 -19.19
C PHE A 105 0.42 13.88 -18.56
N GLY A 106 1.49 13.94 -19.37
CA GLY A 106 2.85 14.13 -18.86
C GLY A 106 3.07 15.47 -18.16
N ALA A 107 2.38 16.54 -18.59
CA ALA A 107 2.43 17.84 -17.93
C ALA A 107 1.77 17.78 -16.53
N ARG A 108 0.61 17.12 -16.40
CA ARG A 108 -0.07 16.94 -15.11
C ARG A 108 0.77 16.14 -14.12
N THR A 109 1.40 15.04 -14.57
CA THR A 109 2.31 14.25 -13.74
C THR A 109 3.53 15.06 -13.32
N GLY A 110 4.12 15.82 -14.25
CA GLY A 110 5.29 16.65 -13.96
C GLY A 110 5.02 17.76 -12.95
N GLU A 111 3.86 18.42 -13.06
CA GLU A 111 3.42 19.43 -12.10
C GLU A 111 3.18 18.81 -10.72
N ARG A 112 2.53 17.64 -10.64
CA ARG A 112 2.34 16.92 -9.38
C ARG A 112 3.67 16.60 -8.69
N TRP A 113 4.65 16.08 -9.43
CA TRP A 113 5.98 15.80 -8.89
C TRP A 113 6.66 17.05 -8.34
N TRP A 114 6.63 18.14 -9.11
CA TRP A 114 7.21 19.42 -8.69
C TRP A 114 6.55 19.96 -7.41
N ARG A 115 5.21 19.90 -7.32
CA ARG A 115 4.44 20.33 -6.15
C ARG A 115 4.76 19.49 -4.91
N LEU A 116 4.77 18.16 -5.05
CA LEU A 116 5.04 17.25 -3.94
C LEU A 116 6.47 17.36 -3.41
N ASP A 117 7.46 17.53 -4.29
CA ASP A 117 8.85 17.74 -3.87
C ASP A 117 9.02 19.07 -3.13
N ARG A 118 8.41 20.15 -3.63
CA ARG A 118 8.43 21.44 -2.94
C ARG A 118 7.69 21.38 -1.60
N PHE A 119 6.54 20.70 -1.55
CA PHE A 119 5.80 20.46 -0.32
C PHE A 119 6.64 19.69 0.70
N ALA A 120 7.28 18.59 0.28
CA ALA A 120 8.13 17.80 1.16
C ALA A 120 9.25 18.66 1.74
N ARG A 121 9.99 19.40 0.89
CA ARG A 121 11.09 20.27 1.33
C ARG A 121 10.63 21.38 2.27
N ALA A 122 9.48 22.00 2.00
CA ALA A 122 8.91 23.05 2.85
C ALA A 122 8.59 22.54 4.27
N ASN A 123 8.38 21.23 4.42
CA ASN A 123 8.04 20.56 5.67
C ASN A 123 9.19 19.68 6.20
N ALA A 124 10.43 19.92 5.78
CA ALA A 124 11.62 19.16 6.18
C ALA A 124 11.53 17.64 5.91
N MET A 125 10.81 17.26 4.86
CA MET A 125 10.67 15.90 4.36
C MET A 125 11.34 15.76 2.98
N THR A 126 11.54 14.52 2.54
CA THR A 126 12.09 14.20 1.22
C THR A 126 11.07 13.46 0.38
N TRP A 127 10.91 13.88 -0.87
CA TRP A 127 10.02 13.21 -1.83
C TRP A 127 10.78 12.30 -2.80
N TYR A 128 10.18 11.16 -3.10
CA TYR A 128 10.63 10.18 -4.07
C TYR A 128 9.49 9.85 -5.05
N PRO A 129 9.70 9.96 -6.36
CA PRO A 129 8.66 9.70 -7.34
C PRO A 129 8.18 8.25 -7.33
N SER A 130 9.11 7.30 -7.19
CA SER A 130 8.80 5.88 -7.13
C SER A 130 9.88 5.09 -6.42
N VAL A 131 9.47 4.06 -5.71
CA VAL A 131 10.30 3.00 -5.13
C VAL A 131 9.75 1.66 -5.62
N SER A 132 10.56 0.96 -6.42
CA SER A 132 10.23 -0.37 -6.92
C SER A 132 10.50 -1.42 -5.86
N ASN A 133 9.59 -2.38 -5.68
CA ASN A 133 9.67 -3.41 -4.64
C ASN A 133 10.04 -2.84 -3.26
N PRO A 134 9.21 -1.93 -2.70
CA PRO A 134 9.50 -1.33 -1.40
C PRO A 134 9.68 -2.43 -0.34
N PRO A 135 10.81 -2.44 0.40
CA PRO A 135 11.14 -3.51 1.35
C PRO A 135 10.45 -3.30 2.71
N LEU A 136 9.14 -3.06 2.69
CA LEU A 136 8.33 -2.84 3.90
C LEU A 136 7.69 -4.16 4.34
N PRO A 137 7.67 -4.50 5.65
CA PRO A 137 7.16 -5.78 6.13
C PRO A 137 5.63 -5.88 6.18
N GLY A 138 4.90 -4.80 5.92
CA GLY A 138 3.45 -4.74 5.98
C GLY A 138 2.76 -5.72 5.01
N MET A 139 1.57 -6.17 5.39
CA MET A 139 0.85 -7.27 4.74
C MET A 139 0.61 -7.08 3.24
N VAL A 140 0.46 -5.84 2.78
CA VAL A 140 0.24 -5.50 1.35
C VAL A 140 1.53 -5.59 0.52
N PHE A 141 2.70 -5.36 1.12
CA PHE A 141 3.97 -5.15 0.41
C PHE A 141 4.61 -6.45 -0.08
N GLY A 142 4.22 -7.60 0.48
CA GLY A 142 4.68 -8.92 0.06
C GLY A 142 3.84 -9.60 -1.02
N ILE A 143 2.77 -8.97 -1.52
CA ILE A 143 1.75 -9.63 -2.35
C ILE A 143 2.00 -9.38 -3.84
N GLY A 144 1.81 -10.43 -4.65
CA GLY A 144 1.75 -10.32 -6.10
C GLY A 144 3.06 -9.85 -6.74
N HIS A 145 2.97 -9.18 -7.87
CA HIS A 145 4.11 -8.67 -8.66
C HIS A 145 3.89 -7.23 -9.11
N GLY A 146 4.89 -6.63 -9.77
CA GLY A 146 4.81 -5.24 -10.25
C GLY A 146 4.65 -4.22 -9.12
N ARG A 147 5.25 -4.49 -7.96
CA ARG A 147 5.10 -3.73 -6.72
C ARG A 147 5.82 -2.39 -6.81
N ILE A 148 5.08 -1.30 -6.68
CA ILE A 148 5.62 0.06 -6.77
C ILE A 148 4.95 0.92 -5.70
N ALA A 149 5.75 1.59 -4.88
CA ALA A 149 5.33 2.76 -4.12
C ALA A 149 5.63 4.01 -4.95
N SER A 150 4.68 4.92 -5.08
CA SER A 150 4.77 6.16 -5.85
C SER A 150 4.44 7.36 -4.98
N ASP A 151 4.99 8.50 -5.36
CA ASP A 151 4.81 9.78 -4.66
C ASP A 151 5.17 9.69 -3.17
N VAL A 152 6.25 8.97 -2.85
CA VAL A 152 6.65 8.67 -1.49
C VAL A 152 7.24 9.92 -0.83
N VAL A 153 6.71 10.32 0.33
CA VAL A 153 7.20 11.44 1.14
C VAL A 153 7.70 10.90 2.47
N ARG A 154 8.96 11.16 2.82
CA ARG A 154 9.62 10.67 4.04
C ARG A 154 10.00 11.81 4.97
N GLY A 155 9.58 11.71 6.23
CA GLY A 155 10.11 12.49 7.35
C GLY A 155 11.02 11.62 8.20
N GLU A 156 12.20 12.14 8.58
CA GLU A 156 13.20 11.39 9.36
C GLU A 156 13.13 11.70 10.87
N ARG A 157 12.56 12.85 11.25
CA ARG A 157 12.53 13.34 12.64
C ARG A 157 11.12 13.75 13.07
N PRO A 158 10.77 13.58 14.37
CA PRO A 158 11.58 12.93 15.42
C PRO A 158 11.67 11.40 15.26
N ARG A 159 10.86 10.84 14.35
CA ARG A 159 10.79 9.43 14.01
C ARG A 159 10.61 9.30 12.50
N PHE A 160 11.10 8.21 11.93
CA PHE A 160 10.87 7.91 10.52
C PHE A 160 9.37 7.68 10.26
N VAL A 161 8.83 8.47 9.33
CA VAL A 161 7.46 8.33 8.81
C VAL A 161 7.51 8.43 7.29
N GLU A 162 6.85 7.50 6.60
CA GLU A 162 6.73 7.48 5.16
C GLU A 162 5.25 7.52 4.76
N PHE A 163 4.88 8.44 3.87
CA PHE A 163 3.57 8.53 3.23
C PHE A 163 3.72 8.15 1.77
N GLY A 164 2.83 7.32 1.22
CA GLY A 164 2.95 6.93 -0.17
C GLY A 164 1.69 6.31 -0.75
N ASN A 165 1.72 6.09 -2.06
CA ASN A 165 0.69 5.36 -2.78
C ASN A 165 1.30 4.07 -3.34
N TYR A 166 0.73 2.93 -3.01
CA TYR A 166 1.24 1.62 -3.36
C TYR A 166 0.34 0.91 -4.37
N VAL A 167 0.96 0.25 -5.34
CA VAL A 167 0.29 -0.57 -6.34
C VAL A 167 0.98 -1.92 -6.47
N TYR A 168 0.19 -2.98 -6.61
CA TYR A 168 0.66 -4.31 -6.97
C TYR A 168 -0.37 -5.02 -7.85
N ARG A 169 0.04 -6.11 -8.48
CA ARG A 169 -0.82 -6.92 -9.34
C ARG A 169 -0.86 -8.36 -8.87
N THR A 170 -2.00 -9.00 -9.06
CA THR A 170 -2.21 -10.43 -8.77
C THR A 170 -2.82 -11.11 -9.99
N GLY A 171 -2.58 -12.41 -10.13
CA GLY A 171 -3.03 -13.16 -11.31
C GLY A 171 -2.08 -12.98 -12.49
N SER A 172 -2.52 -13.40 -13.68
CA SER A 172 -1.68 -13.35 -14.88
C SER A 172 -2.52 -13.26 -16.15
N GLY A 173 -1.95 -12.65 -17.20
CA GLY A 173 -2.58 -12.56 -18.51
C GLY A 173 -3.91 -11.81 -18.46
N LYS A 174 -4.98 -12.44 -18.96
CA LYS A 174 -6.33 -11.85 -19.01
C LYS A 174 -7.01 -11.74 -17.63
N ASN A 175 -6.51 -12.47 -16.63
CA ASN A 175 -7.05 -12.49 -15.28
C ASN A 175 -6.14 -11.74 -14.29
N GLU A 176 -5.45 -10.69 -14.76
CA GLU A 176 -4.62 -9.84 -13.92
C GLU A 176 -5.45 -8.73 -13.27
N SER A 177 -5.38 -8.61 -11.95
CA SER A 177 -6.04 -7.55 -11.17
C SER A 177 -4.99 -6.59 -10.61
N THR A 178 -5.26 -5.29 -10.71
CA THR A 178 -4.42 -4.24 -10.12
C THR A 178 -5.03 -3.74 -8.81
N HIS A 179 -4.24 -3.75 -7.74
CA HIS A 179 -4.62 -3.32 -6.40
C HIS A 179 -3.91 -2.02 -6.06
N ARG A 180 -4.60 -1.10 -5.38
CA ARG A 180 -4.08 0.24 -5.03
C ARG A 180 -4.38 0.56 -3.58
N TRP A 181 -3.41 1.20 -2.94
CA TRP A 181 -3.46 1.58 -1.53
C TRP A 181 -2.79 2.94 -1.34
N GLY A 182 -3.36 3.81 -0.53
CA GLY A 182 -2.59 4.83 0.19
C GLY A 182 -2.09 4.21 1.49
N TYR A 183 -0.86 4.57 1.88
CA TYR A 183 -0.29 4.09 3.13
C TYR A 183 0.49 5.16 3.88
N VAL A 184 0.54 4.98 5.19
CA VAL A 184 1.52 5.63 6.08
C VAL A 184 2.30 4.52 6.79
N ALA A 185 3.62 4.61 6.81
CA ALA A 185 4.50 3.68 7.52
C ALA A 185 5.31 4.45 8.57
N VAL A 186 5.13 4.09 9.84
CA VAL A 186 5.80 4.73 10.99
C VAL A 186 6.76 3.72 11.61
N LYS A 187 8.02 4.12 11.78
CA LYS A 187 9.05 3.25 12.35
C LYS A 187 8.98 3.21 13.87
N LEU A 188 8.73 2.04 14.47
CA LEU A 188 8.75 1.84 15.91
C LEU A 188 10.18 1.65 16.42
N SER A 189 10.44 1.96 17.69
CA SER A 189 11.78 1.77 18.30
C SER A 189 11.96 0.39 18.93
N THR A 190 10.87 -0.35 19.14
CA THR A 190 10.89 -1.75 19.57
C THR A 190 10.03 -2.57 18.63
N PRO A 191 10.41 -3.84 18.36
CA PRO A 191 9.50 -4.79 17.75
C PRO A 191 8.27 -5.04 18.64
N LEU A 192 7.10 -5.16 18.03
CA LEU A 192 5.82 -5.46 18.65
C LEU A 192 5.16 -6.68 17.97
N PRO A 193 4.28 -7.41 18.66
CA PRO A 193 3.54 -8.52 18.06
C PRO A 193 2.72 -8.04 16.86
N ASN A 194 2.53 -8.94 15.89
CA ASN A 194 1.75 -8.60 14.70
C ASN A 194 0.29 -8.37 15.10
N ILE A 195 -0.23 -7.16 14.98
CA ILE A 195 -1.61 -6.85 15.32
C ILE A 195 -2.24 -6.10 14.16
N VAL A 196 -3.46 -6.48 13.78
CA VAL A 196 -4.21 -5.80 12.72
C VAL A 196 -5.52 -5.28 13.28
N LEU A 197 -5.83 -4.01 13.01
CA LEU A 197 -7.13 -3.40 13.21
C LEU A 197 -7.79 -3.21 11.85
N ASP A 198 -8.82 -3.98 11.56
CA ASP A 198 -9.63 -3.84 10.34
C ASP A 198 -10.73 -2.79 10.60
N ALA A 199 -10.67 -1.65 9.93
CA ALA A 199 -11.63 -0.56 10.16
C ALA A 199 -12.98 -0.88 9.52
N VAL A 200 -14.01 -1.05 10.35
CA VAL A 200 -15.37 -1.44 9.91
C VAL A 200 -15.94 -0.41 8.92
N GLY A 201 -15.70 0.88 9.15
CA GLY A 201 -16.16 1.96 8.28
C GLY A 201 -15.43 2.05 6.93
N ASN A 202 -14.26 1.43 6.80
CA ASN A 202 -13.50 1.37 5.57
C ASN A 202 -13.89 0.14 4.71
N ASN A 203 -14.64 -0.82 5.27
CA ASN A 203 -15.06 -2.02 4.57
C ASN A 203 -15.97 -1.68 3.37
N ARG A 204 -15.75 -2.36 2.25
CA ARG A 204 -16.67 -2.26 1.10
C ARG A 204 -17.94 -3.04 1.42
N LEU A 205 -19.01 -2.74 0.68
CA LEU A 205 -20.35 -3.35 0.81
C LEU A 205 -20.37 -4.90 0.87
N PHE A 206 -19.27 -5.58 0.53
CA PHE A 206 -19.16 -7.04 0.46
C PHE A 206 -17.92 -7.65 1.16
N GLY A 207 -17.26 -6.92 2.08
CA GLY A 207 -16.20 -7.50 2.92
C GLY A 207 -15.05 -6.54 3.30
N SER A 208 -14.12 -7.04 4.11
CA SER A 208 -12.88 -6.32 4.46
C SER A 208 -12.06 -6.01 3.21
N ASN A 209 -11.46 -4.82 3.17
CA ASN A 209 -10.55 -4.43 2.10
C ASN A 209 -9.19 -5.11 2.21
N LEU A 210 -8.87 -5.74 3.35
CA LEU A 210 -7.58 -6.33 3.59
C LEU A 210 -7.28 -7.43 2.55
N PRO A 211 -6.02 -7.52 2.05
CA PRO A 211 -5.68 -8.45 0.97
C PRO A 211 -5.79 -9.94 1.32
N ALA A 212 -5.90 -10.25 2.62
CA ALA A 212 -5.93 -11.62 3.11
C ALA A 212 -7.06 -11.76 4.14
N ALA A 213 -7.89 -12.79 3.97
CA ALA A 213 -8.78 -13.23 5.03
C ALA A 213 -7.91 -13.77 6.17
N LEU A 214 -7.93 -13.09 7.31
CA LEU A 214 -7.27 -13.54 8.53
C LEU A 214 -8.08 -14.67 9.16
N GLU A 215 -7.41 -15.54 9.92
CA GLU A 215 -8.08 -16.65 10.58
C GLU A 215 -9.01 -16.14 11.69
N GLY A 216 -10.26 -16.60 11.73
CA GLY A 216 -11.26 -16.10 12.69
C GLY A 216 -10.90 -16.40 14.15
N SER A 217 -10.10 -17.43 14.40
CA SER A 217 -9.57 -17.79 15.72
C SER A 217 -8.59 -16.76 16.30
N GLN A 218 -8.08 -15.85 15.45
CA GLN A 218 -7.15 -14.79 15.82
C GLN A 218 -7.86 -13.46 16.09
N ARG A 219 -9.20 -13.44 16.02
CA ARG A 219 -10.00 -12.25 16.34
C ARG A 219 -10.12 -12.11 17.85
N LEU A 220 -9.81 -10.93 18.36
CA LEU A 220 -10.01 -10.57 19.75
C LEU A 220 -11.01 -9.40 19.82
N SER A 221 -12.10 -9.58 20.56
CA SER A 221 -12.99 -8.47 20.92
C SER A 221 -12.41 -7.71 22.10
N LEU A 222 -12.39 -6.38 22.01
CA LEU A 222 -12.00 -5.54 23.12
C LEU A 222 -13.24 -5.08 23.90
N GLU A 223 -13.04 -4.65 25.16
CA GLU A 223 -14.13 -4.12 25.99
C GLU A 223 -14.71 -2.80 25.43
N GLY A 224 -15.92 -2.46 25.87
CA GLY A 224 -16.60 -1.24 25.45
C GLY A 224 -17.19 -1.34 24.05
N ASP A 225 -17.10 -0.25 23.28
CA ASP A 225 -17.73 -0.12 21.97
C ASP A 225 -16.73 -0.12 20.79
N PHE A 226 -15.48 -0.50 21.06
CA PHE A 226 -14.38 -0.52 20.07
C PHE A 226 -14.69 -1.42 18.86
N ASP A 227 -15.35 -2.56 19.10
CA ASP A 227 -15.76 -3.51 18.07
C ASP A 227 -16.73 -2.92 17.02
N ARG A 228 -17.34 -1.75 17.30
CA ARG A 228 -18.16 -1.02 16.32
C ARG A 228 -17.32 -0.31 15.26
N PHE A 229 -16.07 0.00 15.59
CA PHE A 229 -15.15 0.76 14.74
C PHE A 229 -14.09 -0.14 14.13
N PHE A 230 -13.59 -1.13 14.88
CA PHE A 230 -12.51 -2.00 14.45
C PHE A 230 -12.78 -3.47 14.77
N THR A 231 -12.25 -4.35 13.93
CA THR A 231 -12.02 -5.74 14.31
C THR A 231 -10.53 -5.95 14.57
N LEU A 232 -10.15 -6.31 15.80
CA LEU A 232 -8.76 -6.58 16.17
C LEU A 232 -8.40 -8.04 15.89
N TYR A 233 -7.24 -8.24 15.30
CA TYR A 233 -6.61 -9.55 15.09
C TYR A 233 -5.23 -9.59 15.74
N CYS A 234 -4.94 -10.64 16.51
CA CYS A 234 -3.63 -10.89 17.08
C CYS A 234 -3.26 -12.38 17.00
N PRO A 235 -1.96 -12.74 16.98
CA PRO A 235 -1.49 -14.10 17.06
C PRO A 235 -2.06 -14.83 18.27
N SER A 236 -2.34 -16.12 18.09
CA SER A 236 -2.82 -16.95 19.19
C SER A 236 -1.77 -16.99 20.30
N GLY A 237 -2.20 -16.77 21.54
CA GLY A 237 -1.33 -16.67 22.70
C GLY A 237 -0.80 -15.27 22.97
N TYR A 238 -1.11 -14.25 22.15
CA TYR A 238 -0.76 -12.84 22.36
C TYR A 238 -1.96 -11.96 22.75
N GLU A 239 -3.07 -12.56 23.16
CA GLU A 239 -4.30 -11.84 23.50
C GLU A 239 -4.09 -10.89 24.68
N ALA A 240 -3.38 -11.33 25.73
CA ALA A 240 -3.03 -10.50 26.88
C ALA A 240 -2.09 -9.34 26.50
N ASP A 241 -1.12 -9.60 25.62
CA ASP A 241 -0.22 -8.58 25.08
C ASP A 241 -0.99 -7.52 24.27
N ALA A 242 -1.98 -7.95 23.48
CA ALA A 242 -2.86 -7.04 22.75
C ALA A 242 -3.67 -6.16 23.71
N LEU A 243 -4.23 -6.71 24.81
CA LEU A 243 -4.92 -5.91 25.82
C LEU A 243 -4.01 -4.88 26.50
N TYR A 244 -2.75 -5.23 26.74
CA TYR A 244 -1.76 -4.30 27.31
C TYR A 244 -1.39 -3.17 26.33
N LEU A 245 -1.26 -3.48 25.04
CA LEU A 245 -0.94 -2.50 24.01
C LEU A 245 -2.12 -1.60 23.65
N PHE A 246 -3.35 -2.10 23.79
CA PHE A 246 -4.59 -1.40 23.51
C PHE A 246 -5.32 -1.01 24.80
N THR A 247 -4.66 -0.17 25.61
CA THR A 247 -5.31 0.46 26.76
C THR A 247 -6.48 1.36 26.32
N PRO A 248 -7.47 1.64 27.19
CA PRO A 248 -8.66 2.41 26.81
C PRO A 248 -8.36 3.79 26.18
N ASP A 249 -7.28 4.45 26.60
CA ASP A 249 -6.85 5.74 26.04
C ASP A 249 -6.22 5.63 24.64
N ILE A 250 -5.64 4.47 24.30
CA ILE A 250 -5.13 4.17 22.95
C ILE A 250 -6.30 3.79 22.04
N MET A 251 -7.21 2.96 22.52
CA MET A 251 -8.44 2.59 21.82
C MET A 251 -9.24 3.83 21.40
N ALA A 252 -9.47 4.77 22.34
CA ALA A 252 -10.16 6.03 22.06
C ALA A 252 -9.48 6.84 20.95
N ARG A 253 -8.14 6.93 20.94
CA ARG A 253 -7.41 7.65 19.87
C ARG A 253 -7.56 7.00 18.51
N PHE A 254 -7.54 5.66 18.45
CA PHE A 254 -7.79 4.97 17.20
C PHE A 254 -9.21 5.24 16.68
N VAL A 255 -10.20 5.26 17.57
CA VAL A 255 -11.59 5.60 17.22
C VAL A 255 -11.69 7.05 16.73
N ASP A 256 -11.10 8.00 17.45
CA ASP A 256 -11.25 9.43 17.16
C ASP A 256 -10.50 9.87 15.90
N HIS A 257 -9.35 9.27 15.61
CA HIS A 257 -8.45 9.74 14.56
C HIS A 257 -8.30 8.76 13.38
N ALA A 258 -8.32 7.46 13.65
CA ALA A 258 -7.93 6.44 12.68
C ALA A 258 -9.08 5.49 12.27
N ALA A 259 -10.33 5.71 12.70
CA ALA A 259 -11.47 4.84 12.40
C ALA A 259 -11.78 4.64 10.90
N ALA A 260 -11.16 5.44 10.01
CA ALA A 260 -11.26 5.31 8.57
C ALA A 260 -10.03 4.63 7.91
N LEU A 261 -9.11 4.09 8.71
CA LEU A 261 -7.83 3.52 8.29
C LEU A 261 -7.68 2.11 8.86
N ASP A 262 -7.27 1.17 8.01
CA ASP A 262 -6.85 -0.13 8.52
C ASP A 262 -5.45 0.02 9.12
N VAL A 263 -5.20 -0.62 10.26
CA VAL A 263 -3.95 -0.46 11.01
C VAL A 263 -3.25 -1.81 11.09
N GLU A 264 -1.93 -1.83 10.89
CA GLU A 264 -1.12 -3.03 11.08
C GLU A 264 0.15 -2.68 11.86
N ILE A 265 0.37 -3.39 12.96
CA ILE A 265 1.64 -3.44 13.66
C ILE A 265 2.34 -4.72 13.20
N VAL A 266 3.58 -4.62 12.74
CA VAL A 266 4.39 -5.79 12.36
C VAL A 266 5.87 -5.49 12.49
N ASP A 267 6.60 -6.41 13.13
CA ASP A 267 7.98 -6.20 13.50
C ASP A 267 8.11 -4.87 14.25
N ASP A 268 8.91 -3.96 13.74
CA ASP A 268 9.19 -2.64 14.27
C ASP A 268 8.57 -1.53 13.42
N TRP A 269 7.37 -1.80 12.87
CA TRP A 269 6.59 -0.88 12.04
C TRP A 269 5.12 -0.81 12.45
N LEU A 270 4.55 0.38 12.30
CA LEU A 270 3.12 0.64 12.31
C LEU A 270 2.71 1.15 10.93
N PHE A 271 1.74 0.50 10.31
CA PHE A 271 1.16 0.87 9.03
C PHE A 271 -0.27 1.34 9.20
N LEU A 272 -0.64 2.36 8.42
CA LEU A 272 -2.01 2.79 8.20
C LEU A 272 -2.33 2.63 6.72
N TYR A 273 -3.43 1.97 6.39
CA TYR A 273 -3.84 1.72 5.01
C TYR A 273 -5.18 2.38 4.70
N THR A 274 -5.31 2.86 3.46
CA THR A 274 -6.56 3.41 2.94
C THR A 274 -6.72 3.09 1.46
N PRO A 275 -7.95 2.94 0.94
CA PRO A 275 -8.19 2.79 -0.50
C PRO A 275 -7.95 4.09 -1.28
N ARG A 276 -7.89 5.25 -0.61
CA ARG A 276 -7.61 6.56 -1.22
C ARG A 276 -6.10 6.79 -1.34
N GLU A 277 -5.68 7.71 -2.20
CA GLU A 277 -4.28 8.14 -2.20
C GLU A 277 -3.94 8.83 -0.86
N ALA A 278 -2.83 8.45 -0.24
CA ALA A 278 -2.34 9.11 0.97
C ALA A 278 -1.44 10.30 0.62
N SER A 279 -0.54 10.12 -0.36
CA SER A 279 0.25 11.22 -0.91
C SER A 279 -0.50 11.87 -2.05
N THR A 280 -0.99 13.10 -1.85
CA THR A 280 -1.87 13.80 -2.80
C THR A 280 -1.52 15.28 -2.93
N LEU A 281 -2.22 16.00 -3.82
CA LEU A 281 -2.15 17.47 -3.90
C LEU A 281 -3.22 18.17 -3.06
N ASP A 282 -4.04 17.44 -2.30
CA ASP A 282 -5.09 18.00 -1.46
C ASP A 282 -4.55 18.34 -0.07
N PRO A 283 -4.52 19.63 0.33
CA PRO A 283 -4.08 20.04 1.66
C PRO A 283 -4.89 19.41 2.81
N ALA A 284 -6.18 19.15 2.61
CA ALA A 284 -7.03 18.61 3.67
C ALA A 284 -6.63 17.17 4.02
N THR A 285 -6.31 16.36 3.00
CA THR A 285 -5.76 15.01 3.20
C THR A 285 -4.48 15.03 4.03
N TRP A 286 -3.54 15.95 3.74
CA TRP A 286 -2.30 16.10 4.52
C TRP A 286 -2.56 16.54 5.96
N ALA A 287 -3.46 17.52 6.17
CA ALA A 287 -3.82 17.97 7.50
C ALA A 287 -4.40 16.83 8.35
N TRP A 288 -5.30 16.04 7.76
CA TRP A 288 -5.85 14.87 8.40
C TRP A 288 -4.77 13.83 8.72
N LEU A 289 -3.96 13.40 7.75
CA LEU A 289 -2.92 12.38 7.98
C LEU A 289 -1.89 12.81 9.03
N PHE A 290 -1.47 14.08 9.04
CA PHE A 290 -0.58 14.60 10.07
C PHE A 290 -1.23 14.64 11.45
N SER A 291 -2.52 14.95 11.53
CA SER A 291 -3.25 14.87 12.81
C SER A 291 -3.33 13.44 13.35
N VAL A 292 -3.55 12.45 12.47
CA VAL A 292 -3.56 11.03 12.83
C VAL A 292 -2.18 10.59 13.33
N VAL A 293 -1.12 10.89 12.56
CA VAL A 293 0.25 10.54 12.95
C VAL A 293 0.62 11.19 14.27
N ALA A 294 0.36 12.49 14.45
CA ALA A 294 0.64 13.19 15.70
C ALA A 294 -0.07 12.55 16.89
N ALA A 295 -1.37 12.24 16.76
CA ALA A 295 -2.15 11.61 17.83
C ALA A 295 -1.63 10.22 18.24
N LEU A 296 -1.09 9.46 17.27
CA LEU A 296 -0.51 8.14 17.51
C LEU A 296 0.92 8.21 18.08
N LEU A 297 1.76 9.13 17.58
CA LEU A 297 3.15 9.30 18.03
C LEU A 297 3.26 9.50 19.54
N ASP A 298 2.33 10.26 20.14
CA ASP A 298 2.28 10.51 21.59
C ASP A 298 2.16 9.23 22.44
N LYS A 299 1.62 8.15 21.85
CA LYS A 299 1.40 6.86 22.51
C LYS A 299 2.41 5.79 22.13
N LEU A 300 3.14 5.95 21.03
CA LEU A 300 4.19 4.99 20.65
C LEU A 300 5.28 4.86 21.74
N ALA A 301 5.59 5.94 22.47
CA ALA A 301 6.53 5.89 23.58
C ALA A 301 6.08 4.96 24.73
N GLN A 302 4.76 4.73 24.88
CA GLN A 302 4.23 3.74 25.82
C GLN A 302 4.48 2.32 25.32
N TRP A 303 4.23 2.06 24.03
CA TRP A 303 4.52 0.76 23.41
C TRP A 303 6.00 0.39 23.45
N GLU A 304 6.91 1.37 23.40
CA GLU A 304 8.36 1.13 23.51
C GLU A 304 8.80 0.49 24.83
N ARG A 305 7.96 0.55 25.86
CA ARG A 305 8.22 -0.08 27.16
C ARG A 305 7.81 -1.55 27.18
N TRP A 306 6.98 -2.00 26.25
CA TRP A 306 6.53 -3.39 26.17
C TRP A 306 7.71 -4.34 25.93
N ARG A 307 7.68 -5.50 26.58
CA ARG A 307 8.66 -6.57 26.44
C ARG A 307 7.93 -7.91 26.42
N ASP A 308 8.38 -8.80 25.56
CA ASP A 308 7.85 -10.16 25.50
C ASP A 308 8.45 -11.01 26.62
N GLU A 309 7.62 -11.36 27.61
CA GLU A 309 8.04 -12.21 28.73
C GLU A 309 8.51 -13.60 28.29
N ARG A 310 8.09 -14.07 27.11
CA ARG A 310 8.51 -15.37 26.54
C ARG A 310 9.99 -15.37 26.16
N LEU A 311 10.59 -14.20 25.99
CA LEU A 311 12.02 -14.05 25.73
C LEU A 311 12.86 -13.90 27.01
N ALA A 312 12.22 -13.91 28.19
CA ALA A 312 12.95 -13.94 29.45
C ALA A 312 13.83 -15.21 29.48
N ALA A 313 15.11 -15.04 29.79
CA ALA A 313 15.93 -16.20 30.13
C ALA A 313 15.28 -16.89 31.33
N PRO A 314 15.17 -18.24 31.34
CA PRO A 314 14.68 -18.93 32.52
C PRO A 314 15.56 -18.49 33.68
N ALA A 315 14.96 -17.84 34.68
CA ALA A 315 15.64 -17.59 35.93
C ALA A 315 16.07 -18.96 36.43
N THR A 316 17.36 -19.28 36.35
CA THR A 316 17.91 -20.46 37.01
C THR A 316 17.59 -20.26 38.48
N GLY A 317 16.52 -20.90 38.93
CA GLY A 317 16.07 -20.93 40.32
C GLY A 317 17.10 -21.66 41.17
N ALA A 318 18.24 -21.03 41.39
CA ALA A 318 18.99 -21.26 42.60
C ALA A 318 18.26 -20.45 43.67
N ALA A 319 17.41 -21.14 44.45
CA ALA A 319 16.95 -20.62 45.72
C ALA A 319 18.18 -20.22 46.53
N VAL A 320 18.51 -18.92 46.55
CA VAL A 320 19.51 -18.40 47.47
C VAL A 320 18.80 -18.39 48.82
N PRO A 321 19.24 -19.19 49.82
CA PRO A 321 18.66 -19.08 51.15
C PRO A 321 18.89 -17.66 51.64
N ALA A 322 17.83 -17.02 52.14
CA ALA A 322 17.90 -15.72 52.78
C ALA A 322 18.99 -15.76 53.86
N ARG A 323 20.14 -15.16 53.57
CA ARG A 323 21.14 -14.81 54.57
C ARG A 323 20.97 -13.33 54.83
N ASP A 324 20.54 -13.03 56.04
CA ASP A 324 20.70 -11.73 56.66
C ASP A 324 22.14 -11.25 56.45
N ALA A 325 22.30 -10.12 55.75
CA ALA A 325 23.55 -9.40 55.70
C ALA A 325 23.24 -7.90 55.60
N ALA A 326 23.15 -7.28 56.78
CA ALA A 326 23.39 -5.87 56.93
C ALA A 326 24.70 -5.49 56.23
N GLY A 327 24.65 -4.47 55.36
CA GLY A 327 25.84 -3.84 54.78
C GLY A 327 26.37 -4.48 53.50
N SER A 328 25.66 -4.33 52.38
CA SER A 328 26.26 -4.46 51.05
C SER A 328 26.64 -3.08 50.53
N ALA A 329 27.90 -2.71 50.72
CA ALA A 329 28.54 -1.65 49.95
C ALA A 329 28.37 -1.98 48.45
N ALA A 330 27.87 -1.01 47.68
CA ALA A 330 27.69 -1.15 46.24
C ALA A 330 29.02 -1.52 45.58
N LEU A 331 29.12 -2.76 45.06
CA LEU A 331 30.28 -3.20 44.29
C LEU A 331 30.33 -2.43 42.96
N PRO A 332 31.52 -2.02 42.47
CA PRO A 332 31.67 -1.17 41.28
C PRO A 332 31.37 -1.89 39.94
N PHE A 333 30.82 -3.11 39.98
CA PHE A 333 30.47 -3.94 38.83
C PHE A 333 29.04 -4.48 38.91
N ALA A 334 28.14 -3.81 39.63
CA ALA A 334 26.72 -4.13 39.59
C ALA A 334 26.20 -4.05 38.14
N ALA A 335 25.67 -5.15 37.62
CA ALA A 335 25.04 -5.19 36.30
C ALA A 335 23.96 -4.08 36.24
N PRO A 336 23.91 -3.26 35.18
CA PRO A 336 22.90 -2.21 35.08
C PRO A 336 21.52 -2.85 35.20
N ALA A 337 20.61 -2.30 36.01
CA ALA A 337 19.25 -2.84 36.21
C ALA A 337 18.46 -3.06 34.90
N ALA A 338 18.91 -2.48 33.78
CA ALA A 338 18.47 -2.81 32.41
C ALA A 338 18.66 -4.29 32.01
N SER A 339 19.46 -5.08 32.74
CA SER A 339 19.68 -6.50 32.50
C SER A 339 18.64 -7.43 33.16
N LEU A 340 17.60 -6.90 33.81
CA LEU A 340 16.59 -7.71 34.51
C LEU A 340 15.32 -7.97 33.68
N GLY A 341 15.10 -7.22 32.59
CA GLY A 341 13.95 -7.40 31.70
C GLY A 341 14.27 -8.30 30.50
N PRO A 342 13.24 -8.95 29.89
CA PRO A 342 13.42 -9.65 28.62
C PRO A 342 14.05 -8.72 27.57
N PRO A 343 14.89 -9.25 26.65
CA PRO A 343 15.45 -8.45 25.57
C PRO A 343 14.34 -7.93 24.64
N PRO A 344 14.55 -6.79 23.94
CA PRO A 344 13.62 -6.34 22.93
C PRO A 344 13.43 -7.38 21.83
N GLY A 345 12.17 -7.66 21.49
CA GLY A 345 11.82 -8.63 20.47
C GLY A 345 10.44 -9.23 20.68
N VAL A 346 10.07 -10.11 19.74
CA VAL A 346 8.83 -10.89 19.79
C VAL A 346 9.20 -12.34 19.53
N ALA A 347 8.66 -13.27 20.32
CA ALA A 347 8.82 -14.70 20.09
C ALA A 347 8.22 -15.10 18.74
N PRO A 348 8.69 -16.20 18.11
CA PRO A 348 8.29 -16.58 16.77
C PRO A 348 6.78 -16.67 16.55
N GLU A 349 6.00 -17.08 17.57
CA GLU A 349 4.54 -17.19 17.44
C GLU A 349 3.85 -15.83 17.25
N GLY A 350 4.40 -14.76 17.81
CA GLY A 350 3.82 -13.42 17.76
C GLY A 350 4.20 -12.60 16.54
N ARG A 351 5.17 -13.06 15.73
CA ARG A 351 5.72 -12.24 14.66
C ARG A 351 4.79 -12.05 13.48
N ARG A 352 3.88 -12.99 13.20
CA ARG A 352 3.01 -12.94 12.02
C ARG A 352 1.64 -13.55 12.31
N LEU A 353 0.59 -12.89 11.84
CA LEU A 353 -0.75 -13.50 11.76
C LEU A 353 -0.78 -14.64 10.75
N ARG A 354 -1.65 -15.62 11.02
CA ARG A 354 -1.88 -16.74 10.10
C ARG A 354 -2.94 -16.32 9.10
N ARG A 355 -2.66 -16.58 7.82
CA ARG A 355 -3.62 -16.35 6.75
C ARG A 355 -4.57 -17.54 6.68
N ARG A 356 -5.86 -17.30 6.46
CA ARG A 356 -6.83 -18.35 6.27
C ARG A 356 -6.46 -19.15 5.01
N VAL A 357 -6.17 -20.44 5.19
CA VAL A 357 -5.95 -21.35 4.07
C VAL A 357 -7.32 -21.68 3.47
N PRO A 358 -7.55 -21.45 2.16
CA PRO A 358 -8.83 -21.76 1.53
C PRO A 358 -8.93 -23.26 1.27
N TRP A 359 -9.05 -24.07 2.33
CA TRP A 359 -9.10 -25.53 2.27
C TRP A 359 -10.18 -26.04 1.32
N ALA A 360 -11.34 -25.38 1.24
CA ALA A 360 -12.39 -25.74 0.29
C ALA A 360 -11.90 -25.66 -1.16
N ALA A 361 -11.14 -24.62 -1.53
CA ALA A 361 -10.58 -24.50 -2.87
C ALA A 361 -9.50 -25.57 -3.12
N ILE A 362 -8.67 -25.87 -2.12
CA ILE A 362 -7.66 -26.95 -2.21
C ILE A 362 -8.33 -28.31 -2.36
N ILE A 363 -9.40 -28.58 -1.61
CA ILE A 363 -10.17 -29.83 -1.70
C ILE A 363 -10.83 -29.94 -3.07
N VAL A 364 -11.44 -28.87 -3.58
CA VAL A 364 -12.07 -28.87 -4.91
C VAL A 364 -11.05 -29.08 -6.02
N ILE A 365 -9.90 -28.36 -5.98
CA ILE A 365 -8.83 -28.52 -6.96
C ILE A 365 -8.21 -29.92 -6.85
N GLY A 366 -7.97 -30.40 -5.63
CA GLY A 366 -7.45 -31.74 -5.36
C GLY A 366 -8.40 -32.82 -5.86
N ALA A 367 -9.70 -32.68 -5.59
CA ALA A 367 -10.74 -33.58 -6.09
C ALA A 367 -10.82 -33.55 -7.62
N ALA A 368 -10.77 -32.37 -8.24
CA ALA A 368 -10.77 -32.23 -9.71
C ALA A 368 -9.53 -32.87 -10.35
N LEU A 369 -8.34 -32.68 -9.77
CA LEU A 369 -7.10 -33.30 -10.23
C LEU A 369 -7.12 -34.82 -10.04
N LEU A 370 -7.68 -35.31 -8.93
CA LEU A 370 -7.82 -36.73 -8.64
C LEU A 370 -8.83 -37.38 -9.61
N LEU A 371 -9.95 -36.72 -9.88
CA LEU A 371 -10.94 -37.17 -10.87
C LEU A 371 -10.37 -37.15 -12.30
N MET A 372 -9.51 -36.18 -12.61
CA MET A 372 -8.83 -36.08 -13.91
C MET A 372 -7.69 -37.11 -14.07
N LEU A 373 -7.03 -37.49 -12.97
CA LEU A 373 -5.96 -38.50 -12.94
C LEU A 373 -6.50 -39.93 -12.95
N PHE A 374 -7.60 -40.20 -12.23
CA PHE A 374 -8.21 -41.53 -12.11
C PHE A 374 -9.39 -41.77 -13.06
N GLY A 375 -9.94 -40.71 -13.67
CA GLY A 375 -10.99 -40.79 -14.69
C GLY A 375 -10.61 -41.64 -15.91
N PRO A 376 -9.39 -41.51 -16.47
CA PRO A 376 -8.95 -42.33 -17.61
C PRO A 376 -8.64 -43.80 -17.25
N LEU A 377 -8.44 -44.12 -15.97
CA LEU A 377 -7.99 -45.44 -15.52
C LEU A 377 -9.14 -46.39 -15.14
N GLY A 378 -10.41 -45.97 -15.28
CA GLY A 378 -11.58 -46.82 -14.98
C GLY A 378 -11.73 -47.22 -13.50
N VAL A 379 -10.87 -46.72 -12.61
CA VAL A 379 -10.78 -47.12 -11.19
C VAL A 379 -12.05 -46.76 -10.40
N PHE A 380 -12.79 -45.74 -10.82
CA PHE A 380 -14.06 -45.38 -10.19
C PHE A 380 -15.19 -46.39 -10.48
N ALA A 381 -15.16 -47.09 -11.63
CA ALA A 381 -16.14 -48.11 -11.95
C ALA A 381 -15.92 -49.38 -11.10
N SER A 382 -14.67 -49.78 -10.88
CA SER A 382 -14.33 -50.97 -10.08
C SER A 382 -14.54 -50.80 -8.58
N ILE A 383 -14.43 -49.58 -8.04
CA ILE A 383 -14.72 -49.30 -6.63
C ILE A 383 -16.24 -49.30 -6.36
N ILE A 384 -17.05 -48.81 -7.30
CA ILE A 384 -18.52 -48.83 -7.17
C ILE A 384 -19.05 -50.25 -7.31
N GLU A 385 -18.51 -51.07 -8.23
CA GLU A 385 -18.88 -52.49 -8.34
C GLU A 385 -18.54 -53.29 -7.07
N ASN A 386 -17.39 -53.03 -6.44
CA ASN A 386 -16.98 -53.70 -5.19
C ASN A 386 -17.72 -53.21 -3.94
N LEU A 387 -18.44 -52.09 -3.99
CA LEU A 387 -19.33 -51.65 -2.91
C LEU A 387 -20.78 -52.14 -3.10
N SER A 388 -21.10 -52.70 -4.28
CA SER A 388 -22.42 -53.26 -4.62
C SER A 388 -22.50 -54.78 -4.55
N ASN A 389 -21.39 -55.46 -4.22
CA ASN A 389 -21.33 -56.85 -3.77
C ASN A 389 -20.95 -56.88 -2.28
#